data_AF-A0A1G9X6W8-F1
#
_entry.id   AF-A0A1G9X6W8-F1
#
_cell.length_a   1.000
_cell.length_b   1.000
_cell.length_c   1.000
_cell.angle_alpha   90.00
_cell.angle_beta   90.00
_cell.angle_gamma   90.00
#
_symmetry.space_group_name_H-M   'P 1'
#
loop_
_entity.id
_entity.type
_entity.pdbx_description
1 polymer ?
#
loop_
_entity_poly.entity_id
_entity_poly.type
_entity_poly.pdbx_seq_one_letter_code
_entity_poly.pdbx_strand_id
1 'polypeptide(L)'
;MKTTLVVLMLCAFAQGAHAKEPVCRDIATSSARLACYDLASPPRPEQRAVKESDASRPPYDDPFLAEDARTTAKLKNICRGC
;
A
#
# COMPACT_ATOMS: atom_id res chain seq x y z
N MET A 1 -9.14 16.18 40.11
CA MET A 1 -7.66 16.20 40.22
C MET A 1 -7.06 14.83 40.56
N LYS A 2 -7.72 13.98 41.36
CA LYS A 2 -7.17 12.65 41.70
C LYS A 2 -7.23 11.64 40.54
N THR A 3 -8.31 11.70 39.75
CA THR A 3 -8.50 10.84 38.56
C THR A 3 -7.53 11.19 37.43
N THR A 4 -7.22 12.48 37.23
CA THR A 4 -6.28 12.93 36.20
C THR A 4 -4.86 12.43 36.46
N LEU A 5 -4.43 12.37 37.73
CA LEU A 5 -3.11 11.84 38.11
C LEU A 5 -2.99 10.33 37.87
N VAL A 6 -4.06 9.57 38.12
CA VAL A 6 -4.09 8.12 37.87
C VAL A 6 -3.97 7.81 36.38
N VAL A 7 -4.65 8.58 35.52
CA VAL A 7 -4.56 8.43 34.06
C VAL A 7 -3.15 8.74 33.56
N LEU A 8 -2.52 9.81 34.08
CA LEU A 8 -1.18 10.21 33.68
C LEU A 8 -0.11 9.16 34.05
N MET A 9 -0.26 8.54 35.23
CA MET A 9 0.58 7.42 35.64
C MET A 9 0.39 6.20 34.75
N LEU A 10 -0.84 5.86 34.37
CA LEU A 10 -1.10 4.71 33.49
C LEU A 10 -0.46 4.88 32.10
N CYS A 11 -0.51 6.09 31.54
CA CYS A 11 0.09 6.41 30.25
C CYS A 11 1.63 6.32 30.27
N ALA A 12 2.27 6.56 31.41
CA ALA A 12 3.73 6.47 31.53
C ALA A 12 4.27 5.03 31.46
N PHE A 13 3.42 4.01 31.70
CA PHE A 13 3.79 2.59 31.60
C PHE A 13 3.54 1.99 30.21
N ALA A 14 2.93 2.73 29.28
CA ALA A 14 2.81 2.30 27.90
C ALA A 14 4.18 2.42 27.22
N GLN A 15 4.97 1.35 27.28
CA GLN A 15 6.19 1.24 26.48
C GLN A 15 5.80 1.35 25.00
N GLY A 16 6.33 2.35 24.31
CA GLY A 16 6.14 2.50 22.87
C GLY A 16 6.62 1.23 22.18
N ALA A 17 5.75 0.61 21.38
CA ALA A 17 6.14 -0.48 20.52
C ALA A 17 7.15 0.06 19.50
N HIS A 18 8.44 -0.09 19.78
CA HIS A 18 9.47 0.15 18.78
C HIS A 18 9.33 -0.98 17.75
N ALA A 19 8.77 -0.65 16.59
CA ALA A 19 8.95 -1.47 15.41
C ALA A 19 10.45 -1.59 15.21
N LYS A 20 11.02 -2.75 15.51
CA LYS A 20 12.41 -3.08 15.19
C LYS A 20 12.48 -3.27 13.69
N GLU A 21 12.32 -2.18 12.95
CA GLU A 21 12.51 -2.19 11.52
C GLU A 21 13.95 -2.61 11.24
N PRO A 22 14.18 -3.44 10.21
CA PRO A 22 15.54 -3.68 9.75
C PRO A 22 16.18 -2.34 9.39
N VAL A 23 17.48 -2.20 9.61
CA VAL A 23 18.26 -0.99 9.28
C VAL A 23 18.47 -0.88 7.76
N CYS A 24 17.44 -1.19 6.96
CA CYS A 24 17.49 -1.12 5.51
C CYS A 24 17.58 0.32 5.03
N ARG A 25 17.04 1.28 5.80
CA ARG A 25 17.00 2.70 5.44
C ARG A 25 18.41 3.31 5.29
N ASP A 26 19.37 2.85 6.09
CA ASP A 26 20.74 3.41 6.09
C ASP A 26 21.63 2.84 4.97
N ILE A 27 21.11 1.89 4.17
CA ILE A 27 21.81 1.34 3.02
C ILE A 27 21.83 2.38 1.90
N ALA A 28 23.01 2.81 1.46
CA ALA A 28 23.18 3.87 0.46
C ALA A 28 22.70 3.47 -0.95
N THR A 29 22.91 2.22 -1.34
CA THR A 29 22.55 1.72 -2.68
C THR A 29 21.09 1.29 -2.74
N SER A 30 20.38 1.73 -3.78
CA SER A 30 18.94 1.47 -3.94
C SER A 30 18.62 -0.02 -4.06
N SER A 31 19.43 -0.78 -4.79
CA SER A 31 19.25 -2.22 -4.99
C SER A 31 19.41 -3.03 -3.71
N ALA A 32 20.43 -2.74 -2.90
CA ALA A 32 20.65 -3.44 -1.64
C ALA A 32 19.61 -3.03 -0.57
N ARG A 33 19.15 -1.77 -0.61
CA ARG A 33 18.04 -1.31 0.23
C ARG A 33 16.76 -2.07 -0.09
N LEU A 34 16.43 -2.23 -1.37
CA LEU A 34 15.24 -2.96 -1.81
C LEU A 34 15.30 -4.44 -1.39
N ALA A 35 16.43 -5.11 -1.64
CA ALA A 35 16.62 -6.50 -1.24
C ALA A 35 16.49 -6.69 0.29
N CYS A 36 16.95 -5.74 1.09
CA CYS A 36 16.80 -5.76 2.55
C CYS A 36 15.32 -5.67 2.98
N TYR A 37 14.52 -4.85 2.30
CA TYR A 37 13.08 -4.76 2.56
C TYR A 37 12.33 -6.04 2.14
N ASP A 38 12.69 -6.62 0.99
CA ASP A 38 12.08 -7.87 0.50
C ASP A 38 12.34 -9.05 1.46
N LEU A 39 13.52 -9.10 2.09
CA LEU A 39 13.86 -10.11 3.10
C LEU A 39 13.11 -9.89 4.42
N ALA A 40 12.87 -8.64 4.80
CA ALA A 40 12.20 -8.30 6.05
C ALA A 40 10.66 -8.42 5.99
N SER A 41 10.09 -8.24 4.81
CA SER A 41 8.68 -8.54 4.52
C SER A 41 8.62 -9.58 3.40
N PRO A 42 8.95 -10.86 3.72
CA PRO A 42 8.87 -11.91 2.73
C PRO A 42 7.45 -11.95 2.14
N PRO A 43 7.32 -12.11 0.82
CA PRO A 43 6.01 -12.20 0.20
C PRO A 43 5.26 -13.36 0.85
N ARG A 44 4.15 -13.05 1.52
CA ARG A 44 3.27 -14.09 2.08
C ARG A 44 2.75 -14.91 0.89
N PRO A 45 2.87 -16.24 0.92
CA PRO A 45 2.39 -17.10 -0.16
C PRO A 45 0.87 -17.10 -0.32
N GLU A 46 0.14 -16.40 0.55
CA GLU A 46 -1.22 -15.93 0.24
C GLU A 46 -1.13 -14.90 -0.89
N GLN A 47 -0.97 -15.42 -2.09
CA GLN A 47 -1.55 -14.84 -3.27
C GLN A 47 -3.03 -14.60 -2.93
N ARG A 48 -3.36 -13.39 -2.50
CA ARG A 48 -4.72 -12.89 -2.73
C ARG A 48 -4.85 -12.96 -4.23
N ALA A 49 -5.48 -14.04 -4.70
CA ALA A 49 -6.13 -14.02 -5.99
C ALA A 49 -7.02 -12.79 -5.90
N VAL A 50 -6.57 -11.69 -6.49
CA VAL A 50 -7.46 -10.59 -6.83
C VAL A 50 -8.45 -11.27 -7.77
N LYS A 51 -9.57 -11.72 -7.22
CA LYS A 51 -10.73 -12.12 -8.00
C LYS A 51 -11.17 -10.83 -8.65
N GLU A 52 -10.60 -10.55 -9.81
CA GLU A 52 -10.94 -9.41 -10.64
C GLU A 52 -12.45 -9.40 -10.95
N SER A 53 -13.07 -10.59 -10.88
CA SER A 53 -14.51 -10.78 -10.83
C SER A 53 -14.92 -11.55 -9.56
N ASP A 54 -15.15 -10.85 -8.46
CA ASP A 54 -16.00 -11.39 -7.40
C ASP A 54 -17.46 -11.34 -7.88
N ALA A 55 -18.05 -12.50 -8.17
CA ALA A 55 -19.44 -12.61 -8.63
C ALA A 55 -20.47 -12.13 -7.58
N SER A 56 -20.05 -11.88 -6.34
CA SER A 56 -20.86 -11.25 -5.30
C SER A 56 -20.92 -9.72 -5.43
N ARG A 57 -20.04 -9.11 -6.21
CA ARG A 57 -20.01 -7.65 -6.40
C ARG A 57 -20.92 -7.30 -7.58
N PRO A 58 -21.85 -6.33 -7.42
CA PRO A 58 -22.64 -5.86 -8.55
C PRO A 58 -21.70 -5.36 -9.66
N PRO A 59 -22.10 -5.49 -10.94
CA PRO A 59 -21.34 -4.93 -12.05
C PRO A 59 -20.96 -3.48 -11.74
N TYR A 60 -19.67 -3.18 -11.80
CA TYR A 60 -19.20 -1.83 -11.59
C TYR A 60 -19.46 -1.03 -12.86
N ASP A 61 -20.54 -0.26 -12.85
CA ASP A 61 -20.83 0.72 -13.90
C ASP A 61 -19.94 1.95 -13.68
N ASP A 62 -18.80 1.96 -14.35
CA ASP A 62 -17.91 3.12 -14.33
C ASP A 62 -18.55 4.28 -15.14
N PRO A 63 -18.87 5.42 -14.50
CA PRO A 63 -19.46 6.57 -15.17
C PRO A 63 -18.54 7.20 -16.24
N PHE A 64 -17.25 6.83 -16.27
CA PHE A 64 -16.28 7.35 -17.22
C PHE A 64 -16.01 6.45 -18.42
N LEU A 65 -16.66 5.28 -18.55
CA LEU A 65 -16.42 4.35 -19.69
C LEU A 65 -16.59 5.01 -21.06
N ALA A 66 -17.58 5.89 -21.21
CA ALA A 66 -17.84 6.60 -22.46
C ALA A 66 -16.73 7.62 -22.78
N GLU A 67 -16.22 8.32 -21.77
CA GLU A 67 -15.14 9.28 -21.94
C GLU A 67 -13.80 8.58 -22.15
N ASP A 68 -13.55 7.45 -21.49
CA ASP A 68 -12.35 6.66 -21.70
C ASP A 68 -12.31 6.00 -23.09
N ALA A 69 -13.47 5.58 -23.62
CA ALA A 69 -13.58 5.15 -25.01
C ALA A 69 -13.28 6.29 -25.99
N ARG A 70 -13.75 7.52 -25.69
CA ARG A 70 -13.50 8.71 -26.52
C ARG A 70 -12.04 9.12 -26.50
N THR A 71 -11.39 9.14 -25.33
CA THR A 71 -9.97 9.47 -25.17
C THR A 71 -9.10 8.42 -25.85
N THR A 72 -9.40 7.14 -25.66
CA THR A 72 -8.67 6.02 -26.28
C THR A 72 -8.79 6.07 -27.81
N ALA A 73 -9.98 6.34 -28.35
CA ALA A 73 -10.17 6.54 -29.79
C ALA A 73 -9.36 7.73 -30.32
N LYS A 74 -9.24 8.81 -29.54
CA LYS A 74 -8.43 9.99 -29.90
C LYS A 74 -6.92 9.69 -29.84
N LEU A 75 -6.50 8.92 -28.85
CA LEU A 75 -5.10 8.53 -28.62
C LEU A 75 -4.60 7.47 -29.60
N LYS A 76 -5.48 6.61 -30.12
CA LYS A 76 -5.15 5.53 -31.08
C LYS A 76 -4.48 6.05 -32.37
N ASN A 77 -4.68 7.32 -32.69
CA ASN A 77 -4.14 7.96 -33.90
C ASN A 77 -2.80 8.67 -33.65
N ILE A 78 -2.29 8.64 -32.42
CA ILE A 78 -1.03 9.27 -32.05
C ILE A 78 0.05 8.17 -32.04
N CYS A 79 0.99 8.23 -32.98
CA CYS A 79 2.19 7.41 -32.93
C CYS A 79 3.00 7.79 -31.69
N ARG A 80 2.95 6.97 -30.64
CA ARG A 80 3.76 7.10 -29.41
C ARG A 80 5.19 6.56 -29.64
N GLY A 81 5.82 7.00 -30.74
CA GLY A 81 7.23 6.74 -31.05
C GLY A 81 7.59 5.28 -31.32
N CYS A 82 7.12 4.73 -32.45
CA CYS A 82 7.80 3.60 -33.09
C CYS A 82 8.96 4.13 -33.95
#